data_AF-A0A526XN40-F1
#
_entry.id   AF-A0A526XN40-F1
#
_cell.length_a   1.000
_cell.length_b   1.000
_cell.length_c   1.000
_cell.angle_alpha   90.00
_cell.angle_beta   90.00
_cell.angle_gamma   90.00
#
_symmetry.space_group_name_H-M   'P 1'
#
loop_
_entity.id
_entity.type
_entity.pdbx_description
1 polymer ?
#
loop_
_entity_poly.entity_id
_entity_poly.type
_entity_poly.pdbx_seq_one_letter_code
_entity_poly.pdbx_strand_id
1 'polypeptide(L)'
;IALGVGGLPRGRIVEIYGPESSGKTTLALHTVAEAQKKGGICAFVDAEHALDPVYARKLGVDLENLLISQPDTGEQALEICDT
;
A
#
# COMPACT_ATOMS: atom_id res chain seq x y z
N ILE A 1 -10.16 -14.49 -14.75
CA ILE A 1 -9.47 -13.55 -13.84
C ILE A 1 -8.90 -14.37 -12.68
N ALA A 2 -7.62 -14.24 -12.35
CA ALA A 2 -6.95 -15.11 -11.36
C ALA A 2 -7.58 -15.05 -9.95
N LEU A 3 -7.99 -13.86 -9.51
CA LEU A 3 -8.56 -13.65 -8.16
C LEU A 3 -10.03 -14.07 -8.01
N GLY A 4 -10.70 -14.51 -9.08
CA GLY A 4 -12.11 -14.91 -9.07
C GLY A 4 -13.12 -13.76 -8.90
N VAL A 5 -12.90 -12.88 -7.91
CA VAL A 5 -13.79 -11.76 -7.54
C VAL A 5 -13.44 -10.43 -8.20
N GLY A 6 -12.47 -10.42 -9.11
CA GLY A 6 -12.12 -9.23 -9.89
C GLY A 6 -11.14 -8.24 -9.24
N GLY A 7 -10.68 -8.49 -8.01
CA GLY A 7 -9.73 -7.63 -7.30
C GLY A 7 -9.49 -8.06 -5.85
N LEU A 8 -8.86 -7.18 -5.06
CA LEU A 8 -8.66 -7.43 -3.63
C LEU A 8 -9.98 -7.20 -2.86
N PRO A 9 -10.36 -8.10 -1.93
CA PRO A 9 -11.56 -7.95 -1.14
C PRO A 9 -11.45 -6.80 -0.12
N ARG A 10 -12.52 -6.01 0.03
CA ARG A 10 -12.59 -4.97 1.07
C ARG A 10 -12.89 -5.57 2.45
N GLY A 11 -12.37 -4.95 3.50
CA GLY A 11 -12.60 -5.39 4.90
C GLY A 11 -11.92 -6.72 5.25
N ARG A 12 -10.86 -7.10 4.53
CA ARG A 12 -10.11 -8.33 4.71
C ARG A 12 -8.61 -8.03 4.67
N ILE A 13 -7.83 -8.85 5.37
CA ILE A 13 -6.36 -8.82 5.28
C ILE A 13 -5.92 -9.58 4.03
N VAL A 14 -4.97 -9.02 3.29
CA VAL A 14 -4.35 -9.61 2.11
C VAL A 14 -2.84 -9.59 2.31
N GLU A 15 -2.18 -10.72 2.08
CA GLU A 15 -0.73 -10.84 2.11
C GLU A 15 -0.17 -10.96 0.69
N ILE A 16 0.85 -10.18 0.36
CA ILE A 16 1.60 -10.26 -0.90
C ILE A 16 3.06 -10.54 -0.52
N TYR A 17 3.49 -11.79 -0.68
CA TYR A 17 4.87 -12.21 -0.37
C TYR A 17 5.62 -12.66 -1.63
N GLY A 18 6.94 -12.65 -1.56
CA GLY A 18 7.81 -13.03 -2.67
C GLY A 18 9.25 -12.51 -2.53
N PRO A 19 10.16 -12.95 -3.42
CA PRO A 19 11.56 -12.55 -3.40
C PRO A 19 11.79 -11.03 -3.43
N GLU A 20 13.00 -10.60 -3.07
CA GLU A 20 13.42 -9.21 -3.31
C GLU A 20 13.24 -8.85 -4.80
N SER A 21 12.85 -7.60 -5.06
CA SER A 21 12.57 -7.10 -6.41
C SER A 21 11.45 -7.85 -7.19
N SER A 22 10.64 -8.69 -6.54
CA SER A 22 9.51 -9.38 -7.20
C SER A 22 8.30 -8.47 -7.50
N GLY A 23 8.37 -7.18 -7.15
CA GLY A 23 7.31 -6.20 -7.42
C GLY A 23 6.22 -6.08 -6.33
N LYS A 24 6.45 -6.59 -5.11
CA LYS A 24 5.50 -6.51 -3.99
C LYS A 24 5.01 -5.08 -3.73
N THR A 25 5.96 -4.17 -3.49
CA THR A 25 5.68 -2.75 -3.22
C THR A 25 5.03 -2.09 -4.44
N THR A 26 5.48 -2.40 -5.65
CA THR A 26 4.85 -1.92 -6.90
C THR A 26 3.37 -2.33 -6.98
N LEU A 27 3.04 -3.58 -6.67
CA LEU A 27 1.66 -4.08 -6.69
C LEU A 27 0.80 -3.43 -5.58
N ALA A 28 1.37 -3.23 -4.40
CA ALA A 28 0.72 -2.50 -3.31
C ALA A 28 0.42 -1.04 -3.69
N LEU A 29 1.38 -0.33 -4.27
CA LEU A 29 1.22 1.05 -4.73
C LEU A 29 0.21 1.17 -5.89
N HIS A 30 0.16 0.18 -6.80
CA HIS A 30 -0.91 0.12 -7.81
C HIS A 30 -2.30 -0.05 -7.18
N THR A 31 -2.41 -0.86 -6.13
CA THR A 31 -3.66 -1.03 -5.39
C THR A 31 -4.09 0.29 -4.75
N VAL A 32 -3.15 1.03 -4.14
CA VAL A 32 -3.37 2.37 -3.58
C VAL A 32 -3.83 3.35 -4.66
N ALA A 33 -3.12 3.43 -5.79
CA ALA A 33 -3.48 4.33 -6.88
C ALA A 33 -4.90 4.06 -7.42
N GLU A 34 -5.26 2.78 -7.61
CA GLU A 34 -6.61 2.40 -8.08
C GLU A 34 -7.70 2.65 -7.03
N ALA A 35 -7.37 2.57 -5.74
CA ALA A 35 -8.29 2.93 -4.66
C ALA A 35 -8.51 4.46 -4.61
N GLN A 36 -7.45 5.26 -4.70
CA GLN A 36 -7.51 6.72 -4.73
C GLN A 36 -8.30 7.24 -5.93
N LYS A 37 -8.11 6.66 -7.12
CA LYS A 37 -8.91 6.98 -8.33
C LYS A 37 -10.42 6.79 -8.15
N LYS A 38 -10.82 5.91 -7.21
CA LYS A 38 -12.22 5.65 -6.86
C LYS A 38 -12.69 6.47 -5.65
N GLY A 39 -11.93 7.50 -5.26
CA GLY A 39 -12.21 8.36 -4.11
C GLY A 39 -11.88 7.72 -2.77
N GLY A 40 -11.11 6.62 -2.74
CA GLY A 40 -10.69 5.97 -1.50
C GLY A 40 -9.53 6.70 -0.83
N ILE A 41 -9.59 6.82 0.50
CA ILE A 41 -8.47 7.29 1.31
C ILE A 41 -7.55 6.10 1.58
N CYS A 42 -6.25 6.30 1.42
CA CYS A 42 -5.25 5.25 1.62
C CYS A 42 -4.21 5.69 2.65
N ALA A 43 -3.69 4.71 3.39
CA ALA A 43 -2.53 4.87 4.25
C ALA A 43 -1.43 3.89 3.80
N PHE A 44 -0.18 4.30 3.96
CA PHE A 44 1.00 3.49 3.69
C PHE A 44 1.93 3.54 4.90
N VAL A 45 2.12 2.38 5.53
CA VAL A 45 3.05 2.22 6.66
C VAL A 45 4.37 1.69 6.10
N ASP A 46 5.34 2.59 5.94
CA ASP A 46 6.66 2.30 5.38
C ASP A 46 7.60 1.83 6.50
N ALA A 47 7.41 0.58 6.94
CA ALA A 47 8.27 -0.04 7.94
C ALA A 47 9.70 -0.34 7.42
N GLU A 48 9.90 -0.38 6.10
CA GLU A 48 11.21 -0.61 5.48
C GLU A 48 11.99 0.69 5.21
N HIS A 49 11.36 1.85 5.43
CA HIS A 49 11.94 3.18 5.17
C HIS A 49 12.46 3.29 3.72
N ALA A 50 11.78 2.63 2.78
CA ALA A 50 12.25 2.39 1.41
C ALA A 50 11.28 2.91 0.34
N LEU A 51 10.20 3.59 0.73
CA LEU A 51 9.26 4.18 -0.22
C LEU A 51 9.94 5.30 -1.03
N ASP A 52 10.00 5.14 -2.35
CA ASP A 52 10.36 6.21 -3.29
C ASP A 52 9.11 7.00 -3.72
N PRO A 53 8.94 8.26 -3.30
CA PRO A 53 7.78 9.07 -3.67
C PRO A 53 7.73 9.37 -5.17
N VAL A 54 8.89 9.55 -5.83
CA VAL A 54 8.93 9.82 -7.27
C VAL A 54 8.42 8.61 -8.04
N TYR A 55 8.80 7.41 -7.63
CA TYR A 55 8.30 6.18 -8.22
C TYR A 55 6.79 5.98 -7.96
N ALA A 56 6.33 6.15 -6.72
CA ALA A 56 4.92 6.03 -6.37
C ALA A 56 4.03 6.98 -7.21
N ARG A 57 4.46 8.24 -7.39
CA ARG A 57 3.75 9.21 -8.25
C ARG A 57 3.67 8.76 -9.70
N LYS A 58 4.74 8.15 -10.25
CA LYS A 58 4.72 7.58 -11.62
C LYS A 58 3.73 6.42 -11.77
N LEU A 59 3.45 5.68 -10.69
CA LEU A 59 2.42 4.64 -10.68
C LEU A 59 0.99 5.19 -10.55
N GLY A 60 0.83 6.51 -10.38
CA GLY A 60 -0.46 7.18 -10.26
C GLY A 60 -0.97 7.32 -8.83
N VAL A 61 -0.10 7.14 -7.83
CA VAL A 61 -0.42 7.43 -6.43
C VAL A 61 -0.52 8.94 -6.24
N ASP A 62 -1.62 9.39 -5.65
CA ASP A 62 -1.77 10.76 -5.18
C ASP A 62 -1.09 10.89 -3.81
N LEU A 63 0.15 11.36 -3.84
CA LEU A 63 0.97 11.51 -2.64
C LEU A 63 0.51 12.64 -1.72
N GLU A 64 -0.22 13.63 -2.22
CA GLU A 64 -0.71 14.73 -1.38
C GLU A 64 -1.81 14.24 -0.44
N ASN A 65 -2.59 13.26 -0.91
CA ASN A 65 -3.68 12.64 -0.16
C ASN A 65 -3.35 11.23 0.35
N LEU A 66 -2.08 10.83 0.34
CA LEU A 66 -1.64 9.56 0.94
C LEU A 66 -1.19 9.78 2.37
N LEU A 67 -1.81 9.10 3.33
CA LEU A 67 -1.33 9.08 4.71
C LEU A 67 -0.08 8.20 4.76
N ILE A 68 1.07 8.75 5.16
CA ILE A 68 2.33 8.00 5.25
C ILE A 68 2.80 8.00 6.70
N SER A 69 3.16 6.83 7.19
CA SER A 69 3.82 6.69 8.49
C SER A 69 5.09 5.85 8.36
N GLN A 70 6.15 6.28 9.04
CA GLN A 70 7.42 5.57 9.16
C GLN A 70 7.62 5.20 10.63
N PRO A 71 7.16 4.01 11.05
CA PRO A 71 7.28 3.58 12.43
C PRO A 71 8.71 3.14 12.75
N ASP A 72 9.06 3.24 14.04
CA ASP A 72 10.32 2.76 14.60
C ASP A 72 10.26 1.26 14.95
N THR A 73 9.06 0.73 15.24
CA THR A 73 8.84 -0.68 15.61
C THR A 73 7.64 -1.32 14.91
N GLY A 74 7.61 -2.65 14.89
CA GLY A 74 6.47 -3.41 14.35
C GLY A 74 5.19 -3.21 15.17
N GLU A 75 5.30 -3.09 16.49
CA GLU A 75 4.17 -2.81 17.37
C GLU A 75 3.54 -1.46 17.04
N GLN A 76 4.36 -0.41 16.87
CA GLN A 76 3.88 0.91 16.47
C GLN A 76 3.20 0.86 15.09
N ALA A 77 3.77 0.12 14.15
CA ALA A 77 3.17 -0.09 12.82
C ALA A 77 1.76 -0.68 12.91
N LEU A 78 1.54 -1.62 13.83
CA LEU A 78 0.24 -2.26 14.05
C LEU A 78 -0.74 -1.32 14.77
N GLU A 79 -0.30 -0.55 15.77
CA GLU A 79 -1.13 0.45 16.45
C GLU A 79 -1.68 1.51 15.49
N ILE A 80 -0.84 1.95 14.52
CA ILE A 80 -1.26 2.86 13.45
C ILE A 80 -2.35 2.22 12.57
N CYS A 81 -2.30 0.90 12.33
CA CYS A 81 -3.29 0.21 11.52
C CYS A 81 -4.62 -0.06 12.23
N ASP A 82 -4.63 -0.01 13.57
CA ASP A 82 -5.81 -0.31 14.40
C ASP A 82 -6.65 0.94 14.72
N THR A 83 -6.07 2.13 14.58
CA THR A 83 -6.71 3.43 14.86
C THR A 83 -7.41 4.00 13.64
#